data_AF-A0A7S1CV06-F1
#
_entry.id   AF-A0A7S1CV06-F1
#
_cell.length_a   1.000
_cell.length_b   1.000
_cell.length_c   1.000
_cell.angle_alpha   90.00
_cell.angle_beta   90.00
_cell.angle_gamma   90.00
#
_symmetry.space_group_name_H-M   'P 1'
#
loop_
_entity.id
_entity.type
_entity.pdbx_description
1 polymer ?
#
loop_
_entity_poly.entity_id
_entity_poly.type
_entity_poly.pdbx_seq_one_letter_code
_entity_poly.pdbx_strand_id
1 'polypeptide(L)'
;VEEMMVGFEDIHCDAPHEPCSDNPEQMLCKYKNQLDILQVDPLLAVGPVFARHLGHRLYRGEYYYMQSDAHVTYANNWDVDIISQQEATKNEMAVLSTYLS
;
A
#
# COMPACT_ATOMS: atom_id res chain seq x y z
N VAL A 1 1.26 -12.34 -9.82
CA VAL A 1 0.11 -12.17 -10.73
C VAL A 1 -0.61 -13.50 -10.80
N GLU A 2 -1.47 -13.71 -9.82
CA GLU A 2 -2.59 -14.62 -9.97
C GLU A 2 -3.79 -13.68 -9.88
N GLU A 3 -4.31 -13.28 -11.03
CA GLU A 3 -5.62 -12.63 -11.08
C GLU A 3 -6.61 -13.66 -10.55
N MET A 4 -7.20 -13.39 -9.39
CA MET A 4 -8.33 -14.15 -8.90
C MET A 4 -9.54 -13.77 -9.77
N MET A 5 -9.62 -14.36 -10.97
CA MET A 5 -10.79 -14.25 -11.84
C MET A 5 -11.88 -15.18 -11.31
N VAL A 6 -12.82 -14.64 -10.54
CA VAL A 6 -14.09 -15.32 -10.22
C VAL A 6 -15.16 -14.75 -11.14
N GLY A 7 -15.38 -15.38 -12.29
CA GLY A 7 -16.24 -14.84 -13.33
C GLY A 7 -15.55 -13.73 -14.13
N PHE A 8 -16.11 -13.37 -15.28
CA PHE A 8 -15.53 -12.45 -16.26
C PHE A 8 -15.49 -10.96 -15.81
N GLU A 9 -15.42 -10.70 -14.51
CA GLU A 9 -15.51 -9.35 -13.94
C GLU A 9 -14.33 -9.14 -12.98
N ASP A 10 -13.54 -8.10 -13.23
CA ASP A 10 -12.40 -7.77 -12.38
C ASP A 10 -12.91 -7.43 -10.97
N ILE A 11 -12.47 -8.20 -9.98
CA ILE A 11 -12.77 -7.89 -8.59
C ILE A 11 -12.04 -6.60 -8.24
N HIS A 12 -12.82 -5.58 -7.92
CA HIS A 12 -12.35 -4.31 -7.40
C HIS A 12 -11.50 -4.52 -6.14
N CYS A 13 -10.21 -4.14 -6.19
CA CYS A 13 -9.28 -4.27 -5.07
C CYS A 13 -9.66 -3.42 -3.82
N ASP A 14 -10.65 -2.54 -3.97
CA ASP A 14 -11.22 -1.67 -2.94
C ASP A 14 -12.52 -2.20 -2.33
N ALA A 15 -13.03 -3.35 -2.81
CA ALA A 15 -14.24 -3.96 -2.28
C ALA A 15 -13.91 -5.17 -1.38
N PRO A 16 -14.52 -5.27 -0.19
CA PRO A 16 -14.43 -6.49 0.60
C PRO A 16 -15.17 -7.65 -0.09
N HIS A 17 -14.74 -8.88 0.15
CA HIS A 17 -15.38 -10.07 -0.43
C HIS A 17 -16.83 -10.23 0.02
N GLU A 18 -17.11 -9.86 1.26
CA GLU A 18 -18.45 -9.84 1.87
C GLU A 18 -18.75 -8.46 2.46
N PRO A 19 -20.02 -8.05 2.58
CA PRO A 19 -20.37 -6.80 3.26
C PRO A 19 -19.76 -6.75 4.67
N CYS A 20 -19.16 -5.60 5.04
CA CYS A 20 -18.57 -5.43 6.36
C CYS A 20 -19.58 -5.57 7.52
N SER A 21 -20.89 -5.51 7.24
CA SER A 21 -21.94 -5.80 8.22
C SER A 21 -21.97 -7.25 8.65
N ASP A 22 -21.65 -8.15 7.73
CA ASP A 22 -21.81 -9.60 7.90
C ASP A 22 -20.50 -10.19 8.42
N ASN A 23 -19.37 -9.68 7.93
CA ASN A 23 -18.04 -10.09 8.36
C ASN A 23 -17.10 -8.87 8.54
N PRO A 24 -17.04 -8.31 9.76
CA PRO A 24 -16.21 -7.12 10.03
C PRO A 24 -14.71 -7.42 10.17
N GLU A 25 -14.31 -8.69 10.34
CA GLU A 25 -12.91 -9.08 10.58
C GLU A 25 -12.05 -9.12 9.30
N GLN A 26 -12.67 -8.95 8.13
CA GLN A 26 -11.96 -8.80 6.87
C GLN A 26 -10.98 -7.63 6.94
N MET A 27 -9.78 -7.79 6.37
CA MET A 27 -8.70 -6.79 6.47
C MET A 27 -9.11 -5.41 5.95
N LEU A 28 -9.83 -5.35 4.83
CA LEU A 28 -10.36 -4.10 4.26
C LEU A 28 -11.38 -3.41 5.18
N CYS A 29 -12.19 -4.18 5.91
CA CYS A 29 -13.18 -3.63 6.84
C CYS A 29 -12.51 -3.17 8.15
N LYS A 30 -11.64 -4.00 8.70
CA LYS A 30 -10.91 -3.75 9.95
C LYS A 30 -10.04 -2.51 9.90
N TYR A 31 -9.32 -2.31 8.79
CA TYR A 31 -8.39 -1.21 8.60
C TYR A 31 -8.93 -0.11 7.68
N LYS A 32 -10.25 -0.08 7.43
CA LYS A 32 -10.88 0.86 6.49
C LYS A 32 -10.47 2.33 6.72
N ASN A 33 -10.34 2.74 7.98
CA ASN A 33 -9.98 4.12 8.34
C ASN A 33 -8.48 4.45 8.14
N GLN A 34 -7.66 3.45 7.84
CA GLN A 34 -6.22 3.58 7.61
C GLN A 34 -5.85 3.43 6.13
N LEU A 35 -6.83 3.16 5.26
CA LEU A 35 -6.65 2.92 3.84
C LEU A 35 -7.31 4.04 3.03
N ASP A 36 -6.54 4.68 2.17
CA ASP A 36 -7.04 5.62 1.16
C ASP A 36 -6.75 5.02 -0.22
N ILE A 37 -7.78 4.92 -1.06
CA ILE A 37 -7.68 4.30 -2.38
C ILE A 37 -7.97 5.33 -3.46
N LEU A 38 -7.01 5.51 -4.36
CA LEU A 38 -7.15 6.34 -5.55
C LEU A 38 -7.21 5.43 -6.78
N GLN A 39 -8.38 5.33 -7.38
CA GLN A 39 -8.55 4.68 -8.68
C GLN A 39 -8.27 5.66 -9.81
N VAL A 40 -7.56 5.19 -10.83
CA VAL A 40 -7.24 5.94 -12.04
C VAL A 40 -7.85 5.20 -13.22
N ASP A 41 -8.55 5.92 -14.09
CA ASP A 41 -9.06 5.36 -15.34
C ASP A 41 -7.89 4.70 -16.12
N PRO A 42 -8.04 3.44 -16.57
CA PRO A 42 -7.01 2.75 -17.34
C PRO A 42 -6.48 3.55 -18.53
N LEU A 43 -7.33 4.36 -19.18
CA LEU A 43 -6.94 5.22 -20.31
C LEU A 43 -6.04 6.40 -19.90
N LEU A 44 -6.05 6.78 -18.62
CA LEU A 44 -5.22 7.82 -18.04
C LEU A 44 -4.00 7.27 -17.29
N ALA A 45 -3.87 5.94 -17.20
CA ALA A 45 -2.79 5.26 -16.49
C ALA A 45 -1.47 5.32 -17.29
N VAL A 46 -0.72 6.42 -17.16
CA VAL A 46 0.54 6.67 -17.89
C VAL A 46 1.79 6.04 -17.24
N GLY A 47 1.61 5.09 -16.31
CA GLY A 47 2.69 4.28 -15.74
C GLY A 47 3.09 4.62 -14.29
N PRO A 48 4.08 3.90 -13.73
CA PRO A 48 4.35 3.86 -12.28
C PRO A 48 4.95 5.16 -11.72
N VAL A 49 5.67 5.96 -12.53
CA VAL A 49 6.19 7.26 -12.08
C VAL A 49 5.03 8.23 -11.80
N PHE A 50 4.02 8.24 -12.68
CA PHE A 50 2.83 9.03 -12.48
C PHE A 50 2.01 8.53 -11.29
N ALA A 51 1.90 7.21 -11.12
CA ALA A 51 1.25 6.62 -9.96
C ALA A 51 1.94 7.03 -8.64
N ARG A 52 3.29 7.03 -8.58
CA ARG A 52 4.05 7.51 -7.42
C ARG A 52 3.83 9.00 -7.13
N HIS A 53 3.76 9.82 -8.18
CA HIS A 53 3.44 11.25 -8.04
C HIS A 53 2.03 11.47 -7.47
N LEU A 54 1.05 10.69 -7.93
CA LEU A 54 -0.30 10.73 -7.36
C LEU A 54 -0.32 10.23 -5.91
N GLY A 55 0.36 9.13 -5.61
CA GLY A 55 0.48 8.58 -4.26
C GLY A 55 1.10 9.57 -3.27
N HIS A 56 2.10 10.34 -3.69
CA HIS A 56 2.69 11.41 -2.87
C HIS A 56 1.66 12.50 -2.47
N ARG A 57 0.59 12.69 -3.25
CA ARG A 57 -0.48 13.65 -2.91
C ARG A 57 -1.45 13.12 -1.85
N LEU A 58 -1.39 11.82 -1.54
CA LEU A 58 -2.17 11.20 -0.46
C LEU A 58 -1.47 11.31 0.89
N TYR A 59 -0.26 11.87 0.94
CA TYR A 59 0.48 12.11 2.18
C TYR A 59 -0.25 13.15 3.06
N ARG A 60 -0.42 12.84 4.36
CA ARG A 60 -1.17 13.62 5.34
C ARG A 60 -0.31 14.13 6.51
N GLY A 61 1.01 14.09 6.37
CA GLY A 61 1.94 14.51 7.43
C GLY A 61 2.49 13.35 8.25
N GLU A 62 2.48 12.13 7.71
CA GLU A 62 3.11 10.96 8.33
C GLU A 62 4.62 11.18 8.52
N TYR A 63 5.18 10.72 9.63
CA TYR A 63 6.60 10.95 9.93
C TYR A 63 7.55 10.17 8.99
N TYR A 64 7.09 9.01 8.52
CA TYR A 64 7.79 8.17 7.55
C TYR A 64 6.89 7.86 6.35
N TYR A 65 7.51 7.66 5.19
CA TYR A 65 6.83 7.23 3.97
C TYR A 65 7.65 6.16 3.26
N MET A 66 6.98 5.11 2.77
CA MET A 66 7.58 4.05 1.98
C MET A 66 6.78 3.84 0.71
N GLN A 67 7.48 3.64 -0.41
CA GLN A 67 6.91 3.12 -1.64
C GLN A 67 7.25 1.65 -1.78
N SER A 68 6.26 0.86 -2.15
CA SER A 68 6.42 -0.58 -2.36
C SER A 68 5.62 -1.04 -3.57
N ASP A 69 6.04 -2.16 -4.13
CA ASP A 69 5.30 -2.85 -5.17
C ASP A 69 4.12 -3.62 -4.56
N ALA A 70 3.09 -3.92 -5.37
CA ALA A 70 1.86 -4.56 -4.90
C ALA A 70 2.02 -6.06 -4.57
N HIS A 71 3.10 -6.69 -5.03
CA HIS A 71 3.31 -8.15 -4.96
C HIS A 71 4.46 -8.50 -4.01
N VAL A 72 4.42 -7.92 -2.82
CA VAL A 72 5.47 -8.09 -1.80
C VAL A 72 4.86 -8.63 -0.52
N THR A 73 5.66 -9.33 0.27
CA THR A 73 5.32 -9.69 1.64
C THR A 73 6.36 -9.09 2.57
N TYR A 74 5.93 -8.69 3.76
CA TYR A 74 6.83 -8.13 4.75
C TYR A 74 7.15 -9.15 5.84
N ALA A 75 8.41 -9.18 6.27
CA ALA A 75 8.81 -9.88 7.48
C ALA A 75 8.16 -9.25 8.72
N ASN A 76 7.93 -10.04 9.77
CA ASN A 76 7.45 -9.49 11.03
C ASN A 76 8.41 -8.40 11.53
N ASN A 77 7.85 -7.26 11.98
CA ASN A 77 8.59 -6.12 12.54
C ASN A 77 9.55 -5.42 11.56
N TRP A 78 9.38 -5.62 10.25
CA TRP A 78 10.19 -4.96 9.22
C TRP A 78 10.25 -3.43 9.35
N ASP A 79 9.14 -2.82 9.79
CA ASP A 79 8.94 -1.39 9.96
C ASP A 79 9.75 -0.85 11.14
N VAL A 80 9.72 -1.58 12.26
CA VAL A 80 10.53 -1.27 13.45
C VAL A 80 12.02 -1.33 13.11
N ASP A 81 12.44 -2.36 12.37
CA ASP A 81 13.84 -2.56 12.01
C ASP A 81 14.36 -1.48 11.07
N ILE A 82 13.58 -1.09 10.05
CA ILE A 82 14.03 -0.05 9.10
C ILE A 82 14.00 1.35 9.73
N ILE A 83 13.06 1.64 10.63
CA ILE A 83 13.03 2.89 11.39
C ILE A 83 14.26 3.00 12.28
N SER A 84 14.59 1.94 13.02
CA SER A 84 15.80 1.88 13.86
C SER A 84 17.08 2.10 13.05
N GLN A 85 17.17 1.51 11.86
CA GLN A 85 18.28 1.74 10.94
C GLN A 85 18.35 3.20 10.46
N GLN A 86 17.20 3.83 10.16
CA GLN A 86 17.14 5.23 9.73
C GLN A 86 17.61 6.16 10.84
N GLU A 87 17.14 5.96 12.07
CA GLU A 87 17.54 6.75 13.23
C GLU A 87 19.04 6.60 13.54
N ALA A 88 19.59 5.38 13.37
CA ALA A 88 21.00 5.10 13.56
C ALA A 88 21.92 5.88 12.58
N THR A 89 21.40 6.32 11.42
CA THR A 89 22.15 7.17 10.50
C THR A 89 22.41 8.58 11.07
N LYS A 90 21.64 9.00 12.08
CA LYS A 90 21.65 10.37 12.64
C LYS A 90 21.50 11.45 11.56
N ASN A 91 20.73 11.14 10.53
CA ASN A 91 20.47 12.03 9.41
C ASN A 91 18.99 11.96 9.03
N GLU A 92 18.24 13.01 9.33
CA GLU A 92 16.81 13.11 9.01
C GLU A 92 16.52 13.01 7.51
N MET A 93 17.51 13.32 6.66
CA MET A 93 17.40 13.24 5.21
C MET A 93 17.85 11.88 4.62
N ALA A 94 18.18 10.90 5.47
CA ALA A 94 18.58 9.58 5.00
C ALA A 94 17.43 8.87 4.28
N VAL A 95 17.69 8.41 3.07
CA VAL A 95 16.77 7.56 2.30
C VAL A 95 17.28 6.12 2.37
N LEU A 96 16.44 5.23 2.88
CA LEU A 96 16.75 3.80 2.96
C LEU A 96 16.01 3.03 1.86
N SER A 97 16.64 1.94 1.41
CA SER A 97 16.04 0.96 0.50
C SER A 97 16.21 -0.42 1.09
N THR A 98 15.17 -1.25 1.01
CA THR A 98 15.22 -2.65 1.40
C THR A 98 14.79 -3.52 0.23
N TYR A 99 15.38 -4.72 0.14
CA TYR A 99 14.89 -5.75 -0.76
C TYR A 99 13.80 -6.53 -0.05
N LEU A 100 12.66 -6.63 -0.72
CA LEU A 100 11.48 -7.35 -0.23
C LEU A 100 11.61 -8.82 -0.67
N SER A 101 11.31 -9.76 0.22
CA SER A 101 11.36 -11.21 -0.04
C SER A 101 9.98 -11.79 -0.30
#